data_AF-A0A2N0KZM6-F1
#
_entry.id   AF-A0A2N0KZM6-F1
#
_cell.length_a   1.000
_cell.length_b   1.000
_cell.length_c   1.000
_cell.angle_alpha   90.00
_cell.angle_beta   90.00
_cell.angle_gamma   90.00
#
_symmetry.space_group_name_H-M   'P 1'
#
loop_
_entity.id
_entity.type
_entity.pdbx_description
1 polymer ?
#
loop_
_entity_poly.entity_id
_entity_poly.type
_entity_poly.pdbx_seq_one_letter_code
_entity_poly.pdbx_strand_id
1 'polypeptide(L)'
;MIMTRLVVVSNRVPSAADMAPEQESAVVVGGLVSAVKTLMLRQQGLRAGWSGRTTTRRRSDPPTIELSGGLIELGTIDLTLDGPSLYHFGFSNRTLWPLFHTFPERIDVRHDTFRGYQRVNERFAASVFSLLGKDDLV
;
A
#
# COMPACT_ATOMS: atom_id res chain seq x y z
N MET A 1 -10.35 -26.26 -10.07
CA MET A 1 -10.05 -24.92 -10.63
C MET A 1 -8.96 -24.34 -9.76
N ILE A 2 -7.76 -24.08 -10.30
CA ILE A 2 -6.69 -23.43 -9.52
C ILE A 2 -7.20 -22.03 -9.18
N MET A 3 -7.32 -21.71 -7.90
CA MET A 3 -7.73 -20.38 -7.47
C MET A 3 -6.50 -19.46 -7.50
N THR A 4 -6.51 -18.49 -8.41
CA THR A 4 -5.50 -17.42 -8.45
C THR A 4 -5.52 -16.63 -7.15
N ARG A 5 -4.34 -16.42 -6.55
CA ARG A 5 -4.18 -15.57 -5.37
C ARG A 5 -4.22 -14.10 -5.80
N LEU A 6 -5.13 -13.34 -5.20
CA LEU A 6 -5.20 -11.88 -5.38
C LEU A 6 -4.17 -11.17 -4.49
N VAL A 7 -3.39 -10.27 -5.08
CA VAL A 7 -2.37 -9.45 -4.43
C VAL A 7 -2.78 -7.99 -4.54
N VAL A 8 -3.31 -7.41 -3.47
CA VAL A 8 -3.73 -6.00 -3.46
C VAL A 8 -2.59 -5.13 -2.95
N VAL A 9 -2.05 -4.27 -3.81
CA VAL A 9 -1.08 -3.24 -3.42
C VAL A 9 -1.80 -1.90 -3.24
N SER A 10 -1.66 -1.29 -2.07
CA SER A 10 -2.29 0.00 -1.79
C SER A 10 -1.41 0.89 -0.92
N ASN A 11 -1.76 2.18 -0.83
CA ASN A 11 -0.94 3.16 -0.11
C ASN A 11 -0.71 2.78 1.37
N ARG A 12 -1.69 2.20 2.05
CA ARG A 12 -1.62 1.81 3.46
C ARG A 12 -2.12 0.40 3.64
N VAL A 13 -1.45 -0.35 4.51
CA VAL A 13 -1.98 -1.63 4.99
C VAL A 13 -2.96 -1.32 6.12
N PRO A 14 -4.21 -1.82 6.05
CA PRO A 14 -5.15 -1.70 7.16
C PRO A 14 -4.67 -2.54 8.34
N SER A 15 -5.21 -2.30 9.54
CA SER A 15 -4.84 -3.11 10.70
C SER A 15 -5.34 -4.55 10.55
N ALA A 16 -4.71 -5.49 11.26
CA ALA A 16 -5.21 -6.86 11.32
C ALA A 16 -6.66 -6.93 11.85
N ALA A 17 -7.03 -6.01 12.75
CA ALA A 17 -8.39 -5.87 13.23
C ALA A 17 -9.35 -5.57 12.07
N ASP A 18 -9.08 -4.55 11.25
CA ASP A 18 -9.92 -4.15 10.10
C ASP A 18 -10.18 -5.30 9.11
N MET A 19 -9.25 -6.26 9.03
CA MET A 19 -9.32 -7.42 8.14
C MET A 19 -9.92 -8.67 8.79
N ALA A 20 -10.29 -8.63 10.07
CA ALA A 20 -10.85 -9.76 10.79
C ALA A 20 -12.19 -10.23 10.16
N PRO A 21 -12.45 -11.55 10.09
CA PRO A 21 -13.68 -12.10 9.50
C PRO A 21 -14.95 -11.64 10.22
N GLU A 22 -14.89 -11.50 11.54
CA GLU A 22 -16.03 -11.11 12.39
C GLU A 22 -16.46 -9.65 12.19
N GLN A 23 -15.68 -8.87 11.43
CA GLN A 23 -15.92 -7.48 11.11
C GLN A 23 -16.42 -7.30 9.67
N GLU A 24 -17.33 -8.16 9.22
CA GLU A 24 -18.00 -7.99 7.91
C GLU A 24 -18.90 -6.74 7.90
N SER A 25 -19.38 -6.33 9.08
CA SER A 25 -20.29 -5.18 9.28
C SER A 25 -19.62 -3.94 9.88
N ALA A 26 -18.34 -4.01 10.24
CA ALA A 26 -17.64 -2.86 10.83
C ALA A 26 -17.31 -1.85 9.71
N VAL A 27 -17.55 -0.57 9.95
CA VAL A 27 -17.20 0.51 9.02
C VAL A 27 -15.68 0.61 8.95
N VAL A 28 -15.08 -0.11 8.01
CA VAL A 28 -13.65 0.04 7.73
C VAL A 28 -13.43 1.40 7.06
N VAL A 29 -12.51 2.20 7.62
CA VAL A 29 -12.17 3.50 7.07
C VAL A 29 -11.43 3.31 5.73
N GLY A 30 -12.16 3.52 4.63
CA GLY A 30 -11.61 3.53 3.27
C GLY A 30 -12.29 2.54 2.34
N GLY A 31 -12.96 3.05 1.29
CA GLY A 31 -13.75 2.24 0.35
C GLY A 31 -12.97 1.14 -0.36
N LEU A 32 -11.64 1.27 -0.49
CA LEU A 32 -10.80 0.24 -1.08
C LEU A 32 -10.71 -1.03 -0.20
N VAL A 33 -10.73 -0.91 1.13
CA VAL A 33 -10.66 -2.09 2.00
C VAL A 33 -11.98 -2.87 1.90
N SER A 34 -13.11 -2.18 2.04
CA SER A 34 -14.44 -2.78 1.95
C SER A 34 -14.70 -3.45 0.60
N ALA A 35 -14.24 -2.85 -0.50
CA ALA A 35 -14.49 -3.36 -1.85
C ALA A 35 -13.82 -4.72 -2.15
N VAL A 36 -12.67 -5.02 -1.52
CA VAL A 36 -11.86 -6.20 -1.87
C VAL A 36 -11.74 -7.24 -0.75
N LYS A 37 -12.11 -6.89 0.50
CA LYS A 37 -11.96 -7.77 1.69
C LYS A 37 -12.55 -9.17 1.50
N THR A 38 -13.80 -9.27 1.04
CA THR A 38 -14.48 -10.56 0.84
C THR A 38 -13.76 -11.45 -0.17
N LEU A 39 -13.24 -10.87 -1.26
CA LEU A 39 -12.50 -11.64 -2.27
C LEU A 39 -11.15 -12.10 -1.73
N MET A 40 -10.44 -11.24 -0.98
CA MET A 40 -9.17 -11.58 -0.36
C MET A 40 -9.31 -12.71 0.67
N LEU A 41 -10.37 -12.71 1.49
CA LEU A 41 -10.65 -13.80 2.44
C LEU A 41 -10.85 -15.14 1.73
N ARG A 42 -11.57 -15.14 0.60
CA ARG A 42 -11.84 -16.35 -0.18
C ARG A 42 -10.61 -16.91 -0.88
N GLN A 43 -9.70 -16.04 -1.31
CA GLN A 43 -8.51 -16.42 -2.11
C GLN A 43 -7.22 -16.51 -1.30
N GLN A 44 -7.26 -16.30 0.03
CA GLN A 44 -6.07 -16.21 0.89
C GLN A 44 -5.04 -15.23 0.30
N GLY A 45 -5.55 -14.04 -0.09
CA GLY A 45 -4.78 -13.03 -0.81
C GLY A 45 -3.70 -12.36 0.04
N LEU A 46 -2.77 -11.69 -0.65
CA LEU A 46 -1.76 -10.82 -0.04
C LEU A 46 -2.23 -9.37 -0.13
N ARG A 47 -2.16 -8.62 0.98
CA ARG A 47 -2.38 -7.18 1.00
C ARG A 47 -1.08 -6.46 1.35
N ALA A 48 -0.51 -5.72 0.42
CA ALA A 48 0.75 -5.03 0.62
C ALA A 48 0.63 -3.50 0.59
N GLY A 49 1.50 -2.81 1.34
CA GLY A 49 1.53 -1.35 1.37
C GLY A 49 2.38 -0.77 2.50
N TRP A 50 2.26 0.54 2.73
CA TRP A 50 2.97 1.20 3.83
C TRP A 50 2.39 0.81 5.19
N SER A 51 3.26 0.45 6.12
CA SER A 51 2.93 0.19 7.53
C SER A 51 2.44 1.42 8.30
N GLY A 52 2.80 2.61 7.83
CA GLY A 52 2.69 3.86 8.59
C GLY A 52 3.92 4.28 9.36
N ARG A 53 4.94 3.42 9.41
CA ARG A 53 6.18 3.66 10.13
C ARG A 53 7.29 4.08 9.17
N THR A 54 8.33 4.66 9.75
CA THR A 54 9.58 4.97 9.06
C THR A 54 10.69 4.06 9.57
N THR A 55 11.66 3.79 8.72
CA THR A 55 12.86 3.02 9.03
C THR A 55 14.13 3.87 8.86
N THR A 56 15.18 3.51 9.60
CA THR A 56 16.53 4.07 9.45
C THR A 56 17.32 3.44 8.30
N ARG A 57 16.76 2.42 7.63
CA ARG A 57 17.33 1.83 6.42
C ARG A 57 17.49 2.89 5.35
N ARG A 58 18.60 2.82 4.63
CA ARG A 58 18.91 3.71 3.52
C ARG A 58 18.07 3.33 2.31
N ARG A 59 17.92 4.29 1.40
CA ARG A 59 17.27 4.04 0.10
C ARG A 59 17.97 2.94 -0.70
N SER A 60 19.29 2.83 -0.58
CA SER A 60 20.12 1.82 -1.26
C SER A 60 19.96 0.42 -0.70
N ASP A 61 19.40 0.28 0.51
CA ASP A 61 19.24 -1.02 1.13
C ASP A 61 18.13 -1.79 0.41
N PRO A 62 18.25 -3.13 0.32
CA PRO A 62 17.20 -3.95 -0.27
C PRO A 62 15.84 -3.66 0.39
N PRO A 63 14.77 -3.56 -0.42
CA PRO A 63 13.41 -3.44 0.10
C PRO A 63 13.08 -4.64 0.98
N THR A 64 12.30 -4.40 2.02
CA THR A 64 11.82 -5.44 2.93
C THR A 64 10.30 -5.34 3.03
N ILE A 65 9.68 -6.47 3.32
CA ILE A 65 8.25 -6.62 3.55
C ILE A 65 8.07 -7.59 4.71
N GLU A 66 7.30 -7.17 5.72
CA GLU A 66 6.98 -8.02 6.87
C GLU A 66 5.60 -8.62 6.68
N LEU A 67 5.45 -9.92 6.95
CA LEU A 67 4.21 -10.68 6.73
C LEU A 67 3.56 -10.99 8.08
N SER A 68 2.25 -10.75 8.19
CA SER A 68 1.49 -10.98 9.43
C SER A 68 1.20 -12.46 9.74
N GLY A 69 1.24 -13.35 8.74
CA GLY A 69 0.90 -14.77 8.89
C GLY A 69 -0.58 -15.07 9.19
N GLY A 70 -1.49 -14.12 8.91
CA GLY A 70 -2.94 -14.28 9.10
C GLY A 70 -3.67 -14.93 7.91
N LEU A 71 -5.00 -15.10 8.03
CA LEU A 71 -5.87 -15.61 6.96
C LEU A 71 -5.78 -14.79 5.67
N ILE A 72 -5.59 -13.48 5.81
CA ILE A 72 -5.11 -12.60 4.76
C ILE A 72 -3.69 -12.23 5.16
N GLU A 73 -2.75 -12.46 4.26
CA GLU A 73 -1.37 -12.09 4.49
C GLU A 73 -1.23 -10.58 4.36
N LEU A 74 -0.77 -9.91 5.41
CA LEU A 74 -0.53 -8.46 5.39
C LEU A 74 0.96 -8.21 5.23
N GLY A 75 1.35 -7.63 4.09
CA GLY A 75 2.70 -7.26 3.73
C GLY A 75 3.00 -5.80 4.00
N THR A 76 3.68 -5.49 5.10
CA THR A 76 3.99 -4.11 5.48
C THR A 76 5.37 -3.67 5.03
N ILE A 77 5.46 -2.47 4.46
CA ILE A 77 6.69 -1.86 3.97
C ILE A 77 6.93 -0.57 4.74
N ASP A 78 8.05 -0.46 5.45
CA ASP A 78 8.46 0.79 6.09
C ASP A 78 9.15 1.71 5.08
N LEU A 79 8.80 3.00 5.13
CA LEU A 79 9.40 4.02 4.28
C LEU A 79 10.65 4.61 4.94
N THR A 80 11.54 5.21 4.15
CA THR A 80 12.62 6.05 4.68
C THR A 80 12.06 7.25 5.45
N LEU A 81 12.86 7.89 6.29
CA LEU A 81 12.44 9.03 7.12
C LEU A 81 11.77 10.17 6.32
N ASP A 82 12.27 10.45 5.12
CA ASP A 82 11.73 11.46 4.19
C ASP A 82 10.58 10.94 3.32
N GLY A 83 10.39 9.62 3.26
CA GLY A 83 9.39 8.97 2.40
C GLY A 83 7.99 9.54 2.61
N PRO A 84 7.45 9.56 3.85
CA PRO A 84 6.10 10.06 4.09
C PRO A 84 5.87 11.50 3.63
N SER A 85 6.84 12.40 3.85
CA SER A 85 6.71 13.82 3.50
C SER A 85 6.82 14.08 2.00
N LEU A 86 7.62 13.28 1.29
CA LEU A 86 7.76 13.41 -0.16
C LEU A 86 6.66 12.68 -0.94
N TYR A 87 6.19 11.55 -0.43
CA TYR A 87 5.20 10.68 -1.09
C TYR A 87 3.77 10.99 -0.62
N HIS A 88 3.38 10.53 0.57
CA HIS A 88 1.99 10.59 1.00
C HIS A 88 1.52 12.02 1.31
N PHE A 89 2.26 12.73 2.17
CA PHE A 89 1.94 14.12 2.52
C PHE A 89 2.47 15.13 1.48
N GLY A 90 3.31 14.66 0.55
CA GLY A 90 3.82 15.41 -0.58
C GLY A 90 2.99 15.14 -1.82
N PHE A 91 3.59 14.51 -2.83
CA PHE A 91 3.02 14.40 -4.17
C PHE A 91 1.59 13.82 -4.20
N SER A 92 1.31 12.78 -3.41
CA SER A 92 -0.01 12.14 -3.41
C SER A 92 -1.11 13.09 -2.96
N ASN A 93 -0.94 13.79 -1.83
CA ASN A 93 -1.99 14.63 -1.24
C ASN A 93 -1.88 16.13 -1.58
N ARG A 94 -0.72 16.60 -2.05
CA ARG A 94 -0.51 17.99 -2.45
C ARG A 94 -0.57 18.20 -3.96
N THR A 95 -0.41 17.13 -4.75
CA THR A 95 -0.46 17.21 -6.22
C THR A 95 -1.61 16.40 -6.79
N LEU A 96 -1.59 15.06 -6.62
CA LEU A 96 -2.55 14.17 -7.28
C LEU A 96 -3.96 14.29 -6.73
N TRP A 97 -4.12 14.32 -5.40
CA TRP A 97 -5.43 14.43 -4.78
C TRP A 97 -6.18 15.70 -5.22
N PRO A 98 -5.66 16.94 -5.07
CA PRO A 98 -6.37 18.13 -5.53
C PRO A 98 -6.61 18.13 -7.05
N LEU A 99 -5.67 17.63 -7.84
CA LEU A 99 -5.82 17.50 -9.29
C LEU A 99 -7.01 16.60 -9.67
N PHE A 100 -7.12 15.42 -9.06
CA PHE A 100 -8.20 14.47 -9.34
C PHE A 100 -9.54 14.83 -8.70
N HIS A 101 -9.55 15.79 -7.77
CA HIS A 101 -10.76 16.28 -7.10
C HIS A 101 -11.14 17.69 -7.53
N THR A 102 -10.69 18.13 -8.70
CA THR A 102 -11.13 19.40 -9.33
C THR A 102 -10.78 20.66 -8.52
N PHE A 103 -9.68 20.62 -7.75
CA PHE A 103 -9.13 21.76 -6.99
C PHE A 103 -7.77 22.23 -7.56
N PRO A 104 -7.70 22.72 -8.81
CA PRO A 104 -6.43 23.07 -9.45
C PRO A 104 -5.64 24.15 -8.70
N GLU A 105 -6.32 25.04 -7.99
CA GLU A 105 -5.72 26.10 -7.17
C GLU A 105 -4.96 25.58 -5.95
N ARG A 106 -5.16 24.32 -5.57
CA ARG A 106 -4.50 23.66 -4.43
C ARG A 106 -3.35 22.76 -4.83
N ILE A 107 -3.05 22.65 -6.12
CA ILE A 107 -1.97 21.80 -6.64
C ILE A 107 -0.62 22.45 -6.30
N ASP A 108 0.24 21.71 -5.61
CA ASP A 108 1.64 22.03 -5.39
C ASP A 108 2.52 21.01 -6.13
N VAL A 109 3.17 21.43 -7.22
CA VAL A 109 4.07 20.58 -8.02
C VAL A 109 5.52 20.90 -7.65
N ARG A 110 6.21 19.94 -7.03
CA ARG A 110 7.63 20.07 -6.67
C ARG A 110 8.43 18.88 -7.17
N HIS A 111 9.62 19.13 -7.73
CA HIS A 111 10.46 18.08 -8.31
C HIS A 111 10.95 17.06 -7.26
N ASP A 112 11.17 17.51 -6.02
CA ASP A 112 11.59 16.65 -4.90
C ASP A 112 10.47 15.68 -4.48
N THR A 113 9.23 16.14 -4.40
CA THR A 113 8.08 15.29 -4.06
C THR A 113 7.75 14.32 -5.19
N PHE A 114 7.80 14.75 -6.46
CA PHE A 114 7.63 13.83 -7.59
C PHE A 114 8.68 12.72 -7.61
N ARG A 115 9.97 13.07 -7.42
CA ARG A 115 11.03 12.07 -7.28
C ARG A 115 10.81 11.18 -6.06
N GLY A 116 10.40 11.73 -4.92
CA GLY A 116 10.03 10.93 -3.74
C GLY A 116 8.92 9.94 -4.02
N TYR A 117 7.89 10.37 -4.76
CA TYR A 117 6.78 9.52 -5.16
C TYR A 117 7.21 8.36 -6.05
N GLN A 118 7.99 8.62 -7.09
CA GLN A 118 8.53 7.55 -7.95
C GLN A 118 9.37 6.55 -7.13
N ARG A 119 10.22 7.06 -6.23
CA ARG A 119 11.09 6.22 -5.38
C ARG A 119 10.33 5.32 -4.43
N VAL A 120 9.26 5.82 -3.83
CA VAL A 120 8.41 4.99 -2.96
C VAL A 120 7.68 3.93 -3.76
N ASN A 121 7.19 4.26 -4.96
CA ASN A 121 6.56 3.27 -5.85
C ASN A 121 7.55 2.19 -6.32
N GLU A 122 8.79 2.57 -6.68
CA GLU A 122 9.86 1.60 -6.99
C GLU A 122 10.11 0.66 -5.80
N ARG A 123 10.15 1.20 -4.57
CA ARG A 123 10.33 0.39 -3.36
C ARG A 123 9.15 -0.56 -3.13
N PHE A 124 7.92 -0.10 -3.33
CA PHE A 124 6.73 -0.97 -3.25
C PHE A 124 6.78 -2.08 -4.28
N ALA A 125 7.03 -1.75 -5.56
CA ALA A 125 7.12 -2.72 -6.63
C ALA A 125 8.18 -3.79 -6.31
N ALA A 126 9.37 -3.37 -5.88
CA ALA A 126 10.46 -4.29 -5.56
C ALA A 126 10.18 -5.14 -4.30
N SER A 127 9.56 -4.58 -3.25
CA SER A 127 9.12 -5.33 -2.07
C SER A 127 8.06 -6.39 -2.41
N VAL A 128 7.08 -6.04 -3.24
CA VAL A 128 5.97 -6.94 -3.58
C VAL A 128 6.43 -8.01 -4.56
N PHE A 129 7.26 -7.65 -5.54
CA PHE A 129 7.74 -8.57 -6.57
C PHE A 129 8.43 -9.82 -5.99
N SER A 130 9.15 -9.71 -4.87
CA SER A 130 9.79 -10.86 -4.22
C SER A 130 8.80 -11.87 -3.63
N LEU A 131 7.52 -11.53 -3.52
CA LEU A 131 6.47 -12.38 -2.97
C LEU A 131 5.54 -12.96 -4.05
N LEU A 132 5.68 -12.53 -5.31
CA LEU A 132 4.75 -12.90 -6.38
C LEU A 132 5.04 -14.30 -6.92
N GLY A 133 3.98 -15.09 -7.08
CA GLY A 133 3.94 -16.32 -7.86
C GLY A 133 3.56 -16.05 -9.32
N LYS A 134 3.82 -17.03 -10.20
CA LYS A 134 3.55 -16.94 -11.64
C LYS A 134 2.07 -16.67 -11.97
N ASP A 135 1.16 -17.20 -11.16
CA ASP A 135 -0.28 -17.19 -11.41
C ASP A 135 -1.02 -16.19 -10.51
N ASP A 136 -0.30 -15.30 -9.80
CA ASP A 136 -0.89 -14.25 -8.97
C ASP A 136 -1.54 -13.17 -9.82
N LEU A 137 -2.67 -12.64 -9.34
CA LEU A 137 -3.30 -11.44 -9.88
C LEU A 137 -2.94 -10.26 -8.99
N VAL A 138 -2.23 -9.28 -9.53
CA VAL A 138 -1.87 -8.02 -8.84
C VAL A 138 -2.85 -6.92 -9.20
#